data_AF-A0A815YUG2-F1
#
_entry.id   AF-A0A815YUG2-F1
#
_cell.length_a   1.000
_cell.length_b   1.000
_cell.length_c   1.000
_cell.angle_alpha   90.00
_cell.angle_beta   90.00
_cell.angle_gamma   90.00
#
_symmetry.space_group_name_H-M   'P 1'
#
loop_
_entity.id
_entity.type
_entity.pdbx_description
1 polymer ?
#
loop_
_entity_poly.entity_id
_entity_poly.type
_entity_poly.pdbx_seq_one_letter_code
_entity_poly.pdbx_strand_id
1 'polypeptide(L)'
;MFNRLQKLAEDLKETKIDGKLGIGGKGRMTTQIMISFKQYYRQAIVRNKTNLNEMVRSVWAIWKHKASSNKEPHHEWCSSEYCGYLRSLEKDEEYDHNQHRLPLGVMKAIRPVYATGIVIDLCAAMAVLCYNDGSQAIIPFITDITGGGGGYYTRVAMRRLDESCVYAEHKKKTKQTKETFDLLHVDRMSLDIIDDDILDDSYVSGAY
;
A
#
# COMPACT_ATOMS: atom_id res chain seq x y z
N MET A 1 1.51 10.61 -6.67
CA MET A 1 2.30 11.78 -6.23
C MET A 1 2.53 12.78 -7.36
N PHE A 2 3.41 12.54 -8.35
CA PHE A 2 3.78 13.52 -9.38
C PHE A 2 2.59 14.23 -10.06
N ASN A 3 1.67 13.48 -10.70
CA ASN A 3 0.53 14.09 -11.40
C ASN A 3 -0.35 14.95 -10.47
N ARG A 4 -0.44 14.62 -9.18
CA ARG A 4 -1.21 15.40 -8.20
C ARG A 4 -0.49 16.70 -7.85
N LEU A 5 0.84 16.67 -7.73
CA LEU A 5 1.64 17.88 -7.55
C LEU A 5 1.62 18.77 -8.79
N GLN A 6 1.64 18.18 -9.99
CA GLN A 6 1.52 18.91 -11.24
C GLN A 6 0.15 19.59 -11.35
N LYS A 7 -0.93 18.84 -11.13
CA LYS A 7 -2.28 19.40 -11.09
C LYS A 7 -2.40 20.53 -10.06
N LEU A 8 -1.89 20.32 -8.84
CA LEU A 8 -1.87 21.37 -7.81
C LEU A 8 -1.08 22.61 -8.25
N ALA A 9 0.02 22.44 -8.99
CA ALA A 9 0.80 23.56 -9.50
C ALA A 9 0.03 24.36 -10.57
N GLU A 10 -0.76 23.68 -11.38
CA GLU A 10 -1.67 24.29 -12.36
C GLU A 10 -2.81 25.03 -11.64
N ASP A 11 -3.48 24.36 -10.69
CA ASP A 11 -4.60 24.91 -9.91
C ASP A 11 -4.18 26.17 -9.13
N LEU A 12 -2.93 26.20 -8.63
CA LEU A 12 -2.40 27.33 -7.84
C LEU A 12 -1.61 28.35 -8.65
N LYS A 13 -1.55 28.25 -9.99
CA LYS A 13 -0.68 29.08 -10.84
C LYS A 13 -0.87 30.59 -10.62
N GLU A 14 -2.09 31.02 -10.36
CA GLU A 14 -2.46 32.43 -10.14
C GLU A 14 -2.52 32.84 -8.66
N THR A 15 -2.36 31.88 -7.74
CA THR A 15 -2.39 32.14 -6.30
C THR A 15 -1.05 32.68 -5.81
N LYS A 16 -1.04 33.74 -5.00
CA LYS A 16 0.19 34.24 -4.37
C LYS A 16 0.57 33.38 -3.15
N ILE A 17 1.75 32.77 -3.19
CA ILE A 17 2.32 31.92 -2.15
C ILE A 17 3.71 32.44 -1.80
N ASP A 18 3.91 32.91 -0.57
CA ASP A 18 5.15 33.59 -0.12
C ASP A 18 5.52 34.79 -1.02
N GLY A 19 4.51 35.57 -1.43
CA GLY A 19 4.69 36.77 -2.26
C GLY A 19 4.97 36.50 -3.75
N LYS A 20 5.05 35.23 -4.18
CA LYS A 20 5.25 34.84 -5.59
C LYS A 20 4.03 34.08 -6.13
N LEU A 21 3.74 34.21 -7.42
CA LEU A 21 2.65 33.47 -8.07
C LEU A 21 2.98 31.98 -8.17
N GLY A 22 2.06 31.15 -7.71
CA GLY A 22 2.14 29.69 -7.73
C GLY A 22 3.19 29.07 -6.80
N ILE A 23 3.23 27.74 -6.83
CA ILE A 23 4.24 26.95 -6.10
C ILE A 23 5.53 26.74 -6.90
N GLY A 24 5.51 27.03 -8.20
CA GLY A 24 6.58 26.77 -9.14
C GLY A 24 7.80 27.69 -9.04
N GLY A 25 8.92 27.27 -9.63
CA GLY A 25 10.08 28.14 -9.91
C GLY A 25 11.41 27.70 -9.27
N LYS A 26 12.50 28.40 -9.63
CA LYS A 26 13.85 28.16 -9.09
C LYS A 26 13.86 28.40 -7.56
N GLY A 27 14.41 27.45 -6.81
CA GLY A 27 14.37 27.45 -5.35
C GLY A 27 12.98 27.18 -4.74
N ARG A 28 12.01 26.76 -5.57
CA ARG A 28 10.65 26.38 -5.19
C ARG A 28 10.33 25.01 -5.81
N MET A 29 9.06 24.71 -6.05
CA MET A 29 8.67 23.45 -6.67
C MET A 29 9.07 23.42 -8.15
N THR A 30 10.06 22.62 -8.51
CA THR A 30 10.40 22.33 -9.91
C THR A 30 9.92 20.95 -10.31
N THR A 31 9.80 20.68 -11.61
CA THR A 31 9.47 19.35 -12.14
C THR A 31 10.44 18.29 -11.60
N GLN A 32 11.73 18.60 -11.51
CA GLN A 32 12.72 17.67 -10.97
C GLN A 32 12.45 17.34 -9.51
N ILE A 33 12.07 18.33 -8.68
CA ILE A 33 11.71 18.09 -7.28
C ILE A 33 10.44 17.25 -7.17
N MET A 34 9.44 17.49 -8.03
CA MET A 34 8.24 16.64 -8.08
C MET A 34 8.59 15.18 -8.45
N ILE A 35 9.54 14.96 -9.36
CA ILE A 35 10.04 13.62 -9.72
C ILE A 35 10.72 12.97 -8.51
N SER A 36 11.61 13.70 -7.82
CA SER A 36 12.25 13.21 -6.59
C SER A 36 11.21 12.84 -5.53
N PHE A 37 10.19 13.67 -5.33
CA PHE A 37 9.10 13.38 -4.36
C PHE A 37 8.34 12.11 -4.74
N LYS A 38 8.04 11.90 -6.02
CA LYS A 38 7.45 10.65 -6.50
C LYS A 38 8.35 9.44 -6.20
N GLN A 39 9.65 9.55 -6.43
CA GLN A 39 10.59 8.46 -6.18
C GLN A 39 10.70 8.14 -4.69
N TYR A 40 10.87 9.14 -3.83
CA TYR A 40 10.95 8.95 -2.38
C TYR A 40 9.64 8.39 -1.81
N TYR A 41 8.50 8.90 -2.27
CA TYR A 41 7.19 8.38 -1.87
C TYR A 41 7.04 6.89 -2.22
N ARG A 42 7.43 6.50 -3.44
CA ARG A 42 7.43 5.08 -3.84
C ARG A 42 8.35 4.24 -2.96
N GLN A 43 9.56 4.72 -2.68
CA GLN A 43 10.53 3.98 -1.85
C GLN A 43 10.02 3.81 -0.41
N ALA A 44 9.41 4.84 0.18
CA ALA A 44 8.82 4.78 1.51
C ALA A 44 7.73 3.70 1.61
N ILE A 45 6.90 3.55 0.58
CA ILE A 45 5.89 2.48 0.53
C ILE A 45 6.54 1.10 0.37
N VAL A 46 7.44 0.95 -0.61
CA VAL A 46 8.05 -0.35 -0.92
C VAL A 46 8.86 -0.90 0.25
N ARG A 47 9.62 -0.05 0.95
CA ARG A 47 10.45 -0.46 2.09
C ARG A 47 9.63 -0.87 3.31
N ASN A 48 8.43 -0.29 3.47
CA ASN A 48 7.59 -0.47 4.66
C ASN A 48 6.29 -1.23 4.36
N LYS A 49 6.27 -2.07 3.32
CA LYS A 49 5.08 -2.78 2.84
C LYS A 49 4.32 -3.59 3.90
N THR A 50 5.00 -4.04 4.95
CA THR A 50 4.43 -4.83 6.05
C THR A 50 4.23 -4.04 7.35
N ASN A 51 4.70 -2.79 7.42
CA ASN A 51 4.61 -1.97 8.62
C ASN A 51 4.01 -0.60 8.28
N LEU A 52 2.72 -0.48 8.57
CA LEU A 52 1.94 0.69 8.24
C LEU A 52 2.42 1.95 8.97
N ASN A 53 2.72 1.84 10.27
CA ASN A 53 3.18 2.98 11.06
C ASN A 53 4.50 3.53 10.50
N GLU A 54 5.43 2.64 10.16
CA GLU A 54 6.70 3.03 9.54
C GLU A 54 6.54 3.57 8.12
N MET A 55 5.56 3.08 7.36
CA MET A 55 5.22 3.65 6.06
C MET A 55 4.75 5.10 6.20
N VAL A 56 3.81 5.36 7.10
CA VAL A 56 3.29 6.71 7.38
C VAL A 56 4.43 7.63 7.81
N ARG A 57 5.26 7.20 8.78
CA ARG A 57 6.43 7.95 9.25
C ARG A 57 7.41 8.26 8.11
N SER A 58 7.76 7.25 7.31
CA SER A 58 8.69 7.39 6.19
C SER A 58 8.18 8.35 5.11
N VAL A 59 6.88 8.32 4.81
CA VAL A 59 6.29 9.28 3.85
C VAL A 59 6.32 10.70 4.41
N TRP A 60 5.94 10.88 5.67
CA TRP A 60 5.96 12.21 6.29
C TRP A 60 7.38 12.73 6.55
N ALA A 61 8.37 11.86 6.73
CA ALA A 61 9.77 12.23 6.83
C ALA A 61 10.22 13.01 5.59
N ILE A 62 9.76 12.64 4.39
CA ILE A 62 10.07 13.36 3.14
C ILE A 62 9.57 14.80 3.21
N TRP A 63 8.33 15.00 3.69
CA TRP A 63 7.73 16.33 3.81
C TRP A 63 8.46 17.15 4.88
N LYS A 64 8.67 16.57 6.08
CA LYS A 64 9.35 17.25 7.19
C LYS A 64 10.77 17.66 6.79
N HIS A 65 11.53 16.74 6.20
CA HIS A 65 12.90 16.97 5.75
C HIS A 65 13.01 18.19 4.81
N LYS A 66 12.04 18.38 3.91
CA LYS A 66 12.04 19.51 2.97
C LYS A 66 11.47 20.81 3.55
N ALA A 67 10.68 20.72 4.61
CA ALA A 67 10.17 21.87 5.34
C ALA A 67 11.15 22.42 6.38
N SER A 68 12.08 21.58 6.87
CA SER A 68 13.08 21.91 7.89
C SER A 68 13.88 23.17 7.58
N SER A 69 14.23 23.88 8.66
CA SER A 69 15.04 25.09 8.64
C SER A 69 16.07 25.08 9.76
N ASN A 70 17.05 25.99 9.70
CA ASN A 70 18.04 26.11 10.78
C ASN A 70 17.40 26.49 12.13
N LYS A 71 16.25 27.19 12.11
CA LYS A 71 15.50 27.56 13.32
C LYS A 71 14.60 26.45 13.83
N GLU A 72 14.05 25.67 12.90
CA GLU A 72 13.08 24.60 13.16
C GLU A 72 13.51 23.34 12.37
N PRO A 73 14.47 22.55 12.90
CA PRO A 73 14.92 21.33 12.26
C PRO A 73 13.96 20.17 12.56
N HIS A 74 13.21 19.70 11.56
CA HIS A 74 12.25 18.60 11.69
C HIS A 74 12.80 17.30 11.10
N HIS A 75 13.69 16.63 11.83
CA HIS A 75 14.35 15.40 11.36
C HIS A 75 14.02 14.17 12.22
N GLU A 76 12.95 14.22 13.03
CA GLU A 76 12.61 13.16 14.00
C GLU A 76 12.36 11.78 13.35
N TRP A 77 12.01 11.75 12.06
CA TRP A 77 11.72 10.53 11.30
C TRP A 77 12.74 10.27 10.16
N CYS A 78 13.86 10.97 10.17
CA CYS A 78 14.94 10.76 9.22
C CYS A 78 15.93 9.68 9.70
N SER A 79 16.72 9.14 8.77
CA SER A 79 17.91 8.32 9.06
C SER A 79 19.16 9.04 8.56
N SER A 80 20.29 8.88 9.28
CA SER A 80 21.59 9.45 8.88
C SER A 80 22.13 8.87 7.56
N GLU A 81 21.62 7.74 7.09
CA GLU A 81 21.94 7.18 5.76
C GLU A 81 21.70 8.19 4.62
N TYR A 82 20.63 8.99 4.73
CA TYR A 82 20.25 9.95 3.70
C TYR A 82 20.11 11.39 4.21
N CYS A 83 20.03 11.61 5.53
CA CYS A 83 19.88 12.93 6.10
C CYS A 83 21.22 13.57 6.44
N GLY A 84 21.60 14.60 5.67
CA GLY A 84 22.82 15.37 5.93
C GLY A 84 22.84 16.02 7.32
N TYR A 85 21.70 16.53 7.79
CA TYR A 85 21.60 17.14 9.13
C TYR A 85 21.95 16.15 10.25
N LEU A 86 21.39 14.94 10.21
CA LEU A 86 21.70 13.92 11.22
C LEU A 86 23.17 13.49 11.17
N ARG A 87 23.75 13.38 9.97
CA ARG A 87 25.20 13.09 9.83
C ARG A 87 26.07 14.22 10.38
N SER A 88 25.68 15.46 10.18
CA SER A 88 26.40 16.60 10.73
C SER A 88 26.32 16.63 12.25
N LEU A 89 25.16 16.29 12.84
CA LEU A 89 25.03 16.11 14.29
C LEU A 89 25.93 14.99 14.83
N GLU A 90 26.02 13.85 14.14
CA GLU A 90 26.91 12.74 14.52
C GLU A 90 28.40 13.13 14.51
N LYS A 91 28.78 14.12 13.69
CA LYS A 91 30.14 14.61 13.51
C LYS A 91 30.45 15.92 14.22
N ASP A 92 29.48 16.49 14.93
CA ASP A 92 29.57 17.83 15.53
C ASP A 92 29.90 18.94 14.51
N GLU A 93 29.32 18.83 13.30
CA GLU A 93 29.48 19.80 12.21
C GLU A 93 28.24 20.73 12.09
N GLU A 94 28.46 21.97 11.65
CA GLU A 94 27.36 22.87 11.29
C GLU A 94 26.64 22.41 10.01
N TYR A 95 25.32 22.54 9.99
CA TYR A 95 24.49 22.18 8.84
C TYR A 95 23.54 23.32 8.43
N ASP A 96 23.65 23.76 7.17
CA ASP A 96 22.76 24.77 6.61
C ASP A 96 21.64 24.16 5.74
N HIS A 97 20.40 24.32 6.20
CA HIS A 97 19.20 23.83 5.51
C HIS A 97 18.84 24.64 4.26
N ASN A 98 19.36 25.87 4.09
CA ASN A 98 18.92 26.78 3.04
C ASN A 98 19.16 26.24 1.62
N GLN A 99 20.15 25.37 1.44
CA GLN A 99 20.50 24.80 0.14
C GLN A 99 19.48 23.78 -0.39
N HIS A 100 18.73 23.12 0.50
CA HIS A 100 17.92 21.94 0.13
C HIS A 100 16.45 22.03 0.51
N ARG A 101 16.10 23.02 1.35
CA ARG A 101 14.73 23.25 1.79
C ARG A 101 13.86 23.88 0.70
N LEU A 102 12.56 23.69 0.84
CA LEU A 102 11.55 24.44 0.10
C LEU A 102 10.94 25.53 0.98
N PRO A 103 10.41 26.63 0.39
CA PRO A 103 9.70 27.65 1.14
C PRO A 103 8.49 27.09 1.88
N LEU A 104 8.23 27.61 3.08
CA LEU A 104 7.19 27.06 3.95
C LEU A 104 5.79 27.19 3.36
N GLY A 105 5.47 28.28 2.63
CA GLY A 105 4.18 28.43 1.95
C GLY A 105 3.99 27.37 0.87
N VAL A 106 5.04 27.03 0.12
CA VAL A 106 5.02 25.92 -0.84
C VAL A 106 4.77 24.59 -0.11
N MET A 107 5.46 24.34 0.99
CA MET A 107 5.30 23.10 1.77
C MET A 107 3.90 22.96 2.37
N LYS A 108 3.32 24.06 2.87
CA LYS A 108 1.93 24.12 3.34
C LYS A 108 0.94 23.80 2.22
N ALA A 109 1.12 24.38 1.04
CA ALA A 109 0.24 24.16 -0.11
C ALA A 109 0.21 22.70 -0.58
N ILE A 110 1.35 21.99 -0.53
CA ILE A 110 1.43 20.59 -0.98
C ILE A 110 1.07 19.56 0.09
N ARG A 111 0.93 19.98 1.36
CA ARG A 111 0.61 19.08 2.49
C ARG A 111 -0.63 18.21 2.23
N PRO A 112 -1.74 18.72 1.64
CA PRO A 112 -2.91 17.89 1.32
C PRO A 112 -2.58 16.72 0.39
N VAL A 113 -1.65 16.89 -0.56
CA VAL A 113 -1.27 15.84 -1.51
C VAL A 113 -0.64 14.63 -0.79
N TYR A 114 0.10 14.89 0.29
CA TYR A 114 0.67 13.85 1.14
C TYR A 114 -0.39 13.16 2.01
N ALA A 115 -1.30 13.94 2.61
CA ALA A 115 -2.37 13.40 3.44
C ALA A 115 -3.32 12.49 2.65
N THR A 116 -3.77 12.92 1.47
CA THR A 116 -4.72 12.16 0.64
C THR A 116 -4.11 10.89 0.06
N GLY A 117 -2.81 10.89 -0.28
CA GLY A 117 -2.18 9.70 -0.87
C GLY A 117 -2.03 8.55 0.09
N ILE A 118 -1.52 8.83 1.29
CA ILE A 118 -1.35 7.85 2.36
C ILE A 118 -2.71 7.22 2.67
N VAL A 119 -3.73 8.06 2.87
CA VAL A 119 -5.08 7.60 3.24
C VAL A 119 -5.73 6.73 2.16
N ILE A 120 -5.64 7.09 0.88
CA ILE A 120 -6.23 6.28 -0.21
C ILE A 120 -5.50 4.94 -0.38
N ASP A 121 -4.16 4.93 -0.30
CA ASP A 121 -3.37 3.70 -0.42
C ASP A 121 -3.59 2.78 0.80
N LEU A 122 -3.75 3.37 2.01
CA LEU A 122 -4.19 2.69 3.23
C LEU A 122 -5.59 2.10 3.10
N CYS A 123 -6.55 2.87 2.58
CA CYS A 123 -7.92 2.40 2.37
C CYS A 123 -7.89 1.21 1.43
N ALA A 124 -7.23 1.34 0.29
CA ALA A 124 -7.08 0.26 -0.68
C ALA A 124 -6.42 -0.97 -0.06
N ALA A 125 -5.35 -0.81 0.74
CA ALA A 125 -4.71 -1.92 1.43
C ALA A 125 -5.63 -2.56 2.48
N MET A 126 -6.36 -1.76 3.27
CA MET A 126 -7.35 -2.26 4.24
C MET A 126 -8.51 -2.96 3.54
N ALA A 127 -9.05 -2.46 2.44
CA ALA A 127 -10.09 -3.17 1.66
C ALA A 127 -9.57 -4.50 1.10
N VAL A 128 -8.33 -4.54 0.63
CA VAL A 128 -7.71 -5.76 0.12
C VAL A 128 -7.43 -6.76 1.25
N LEU A 129 -7.07 -6.28 2.45
CA LEU A 129 -6.73 -7.10 3.61
C LEU A 129 -7.98 -7.53 4.43
N CYS A 130 -9.05 -6.75 4.42
CA CYS A 130 -10.25 -6.95 5.27
C CYS A 130 -11.41 -7.72 4.59
N TYR A 131 -11.22 -8.25 3.37
CA TYR A 131 -12.13 -9.19 2.69
C TYR A 131 -13.45 -8.66 2.08
N ASN A 132 -13.74 -9.16 0.88
CA ASN A 132 -14.98 -9.33 0.09
C ASN A 132 -16.04 -8.21 -0.07
N ASP A 133 -15.97 -7.10 0.64
CA ASP A 133 -16.91 -5.98 0.49
C ASP A 133 -16.19 -4.63 0.64
N GLY A 134 -14.92 -4.59 0.22
CA GLY A 134 -14.01 -3.46 0.41
C GLY A 134 -14.54 -2.15 -0.18
N SER A 135 -15.31 -2.23 -1.26
CA SER A 135 -16.00 -1.07 -1.85
C SER A 135 -17.07 -0.47 -0.92
N GLN A 136 -17.81 -1.29 -0.17
CA GLN A 136 -18.87 -0.84 0.75
C GLN A 136 -18.32 -0.10 1.96
N ALA A 137 -17.11 -0.46 2.42
CA ALA A 137 -16.45 0.22 3.54
C ALA A 137 -15.66 1.47 3.09
N ILE A 138 -15.01 1.41 1.92
CA ILE A 138 -14.19 2.53 1.41
C ILE A 138 -15.02 3.69 0.90
N ILE A 139 -16.13 3.44 0.19
CA ILE A 139 -16.90 4.49 -0.46
C ILE A 139 -17.45 5.51 0.56
N PRO A 140 -18.04 5.09 1.70
CA PRO A 140 -18.47 6.02 2.75
C PRO A 140 -17.31 6.81 3.37
N PHE A 141 -16.20 6.14 3.67
CA PHE A 141 -15.02 6.78 4.26
C PHE A 141 -14.37 7.83 3.34
N ILE A 142 -14.25 7.52 2.03
CA ILE A 142 -13.78 8.50 1.04
C ILE A 142 -14.78 9.66 0.94
N THR A 143 -16.08 9.38 0.95
CA THR A 143 -17.13 10.42 0.89
C THR A 143 -17.02 11.39 2.06
N ASP A 144 -16.76 10.87 3.27
CA ASP A 144 -16.65 11.64 4.51
C ASP A 144 -15.38 12.53 4.53
N ILE A 145 -14.25 12.01 4.03
CA ILE A 145 -12.97 12.75 4.01
C ILE A 145 -12.87 13.75 2.85
N THR A 146 -13.46 13.45 1.68
CA THR A 146 -13.32 14.28 0.48
C THR A 146 -14.54 15.14 0.17
N GLY A 147 -15.59 15.08 0.99
CA GLY A 147 -16.84 15.86 0.82
C GLY A 147 -17.63 15.49 -0.45
N GLY A 148 -17.31 14.34 -1.06
CA GLY A 148 -17.86 13.90 -2.33
C GLY A 148 -17.32 12.53 -2.68
N GLY A 149 -18.17 11.51 -2.59
CA GLY A 149 -17.79 10.12 -2.84
C GLY A 149 -17.18 9.96 -4.22
N GLY A 150 -15.99 9.37 -4.27
CA GLY A 150 -15.15 9.25 -5.47
C GLY A 150 -15.93 8.99 -6.76
N GLY A 151 -15.53 9.64 -7.85
CA GLY A 151 -16.28 9.69 -9.12
C GLY A 151 -16.72 8.32 -9.66
N TYR A 152 -17.67 8.32 -10.60
CA TYR A 152 -18.33 7.12 -11.14
C TYR A 152 -17.35 5.96 -11.45
N TYR A 153 -16.26 6.25 -12.17
CA TYR A 153 -15.27 5.24 -12.55
C TYR A 153 -14.53 4.63 -11.36
N THR A 154 -14.31 5.38 -10.28
CA THR A 154 -13.71 4.87 -9.03
C THR A 154 -14.64 3.85 -8.38
N ARG A 155 -15.94 4.15 -8.30
CA ARG A 155 -16.94 3.22 -7.77
C ARG A 155 -17.05 1.94 -8.59
N VAL A 156 -17.05 2.06 -9.91
CA VAL A 156 -17.15 0.91 -10.84
C VAL A 156 -15.89 0.03 -10.78
N ALA A 157 -14.70 0.63 -10.76
CA ALA A 157 -13.45 -0.11 -10.66
C ALA A 157 -13.35 -0.89 -9.34
N MET A 158 -13.76 -0.27 -8.23
CA MET A 158 -13.78 -0.94 -6.92
C MET A 158 -14.75 -2.11 -6.90
N ARG A 159 -15.97 -1.95 -7.43
CA ARG A 159 -16.96 -3.05 -7.51
C ARG A 159 -16.47 -4.23 -8.37
N ARG A 160 -15.85 -3.98 -9.52
CA ARG A 160 -15.35 -5.05 -10.41
C ARG A 160 -14.18 -5.84 -9.81
N LEU A 161 -13.35 -5.17 -9.01
CA LEU A 161 -12.26 -5.83 -8.29
C LEU A 161 -12.79 -6.73 -7.18
N ASP A 162 -13.78 -6.25 -6.41
CA ASP A 162 -14.47 -7.08 -5.40
C ASP A 162 -15.08 -8.33 -6.06
N GLU A 163 -15.83 -8.19 -7.15
CA GLU A 163 -16.43 -9.32 -7.90
C GLU A 163 -15.38 -10.35 -8.37
N SER A 164 -14.23 -9.87 -8.85
CA SER A 164 -13.14 -10.75 -9.32
C SER A 164 -12.47 -11.52 -8.18
N CYS A 165 -12.33 -10.89 -7.02
CA CYS A 165 -11.78 -11.51 -5.81
C CYS A 165 -12.72 -12.57 -5.24
N VAL A 166 -14.02 -12.25 -5.11
CA VAL A 166 -15.08 -13.20 -4.71
C VAL A 166 -15.01 -14.45 -5.59
N TYR A 167 -14.96 -14.26 -6.91
CA TYR A 167 -14.89 -15.35 -7.87
C TYR A 167 -13.64 -16.22 -7.71
N ALA A 168 -12.48 -15.60 -7.48
CA ALA A 168 -11.22 -16.32 -7.26
C ALA A 168 -11.26 -17.17 -5.97
N GLU A 169 -11.88 -16.68 -4.91
CA GLU A 169 -12.07 -17.44 -3.66
C GLU A 169 -13.03 -18.60 -3.82
N HIS A 170 -14.18 -18.39 -4.47
CA HIS A 170 -15.11 -19.47 -4.78
C HIS A 170 -14.41 -20.57 -5.59
N LYS A 171 -13.60 -20.20 -6.58
CA LYS A 171 -12.82 -21.15 -7.38
C LYS A 171 -11.79 -21.93 -6.54
N LYS A 172 -11.12 -21.29 -5.58
CA LYS A 172 -10.18 -21.95 -4.66
C LYS A 172 -10.91 -22.94 -3.74
N LYS A 173 -12.04 -22.53 -3.14
CA LYS A 173 -12.86 -23.41 -2.30
C LYS A 173 -13.34 -24.64 -3.07
N THR A 174 -13.85 -24.46 -4.28
CA THR A 174 -14.32 -25.57 -5.14
C THR A 174 -13.19 -26.54 -5.52
N LYS A 175 -11.97 -26.05 -5.77
CA LYS A 175 -10.81 -26.92 -6.01
C LYS A 175 -10.45 -27.73 -4.76
N GLN A 176 -10.39 -27.08 -3.61
CA GLN A 176 -10.03 -27.71 -2.35
C GLN A 176 -11.04 -28.80 -1.95
N THR A 177 -12.35 -28.56 -2.16
CA THR A 177 -13.40 -29.56 -1.93
C THR A 177 -13.25 -30.78 -2.85
N LYS A 178 -12.92 -30.57 -4.13
CA LYS A 178 -12.68 -31.66 -5.08
C LYS A 178 -11.45 -32.49 -4.68
N GLU A 179 -10.36 -31.84 -4.32
CA GLU A 179 -9.13 -32.51 -3.86
C GLU A 179 -9.38 -33.33 -2.58
N THR A 180 -10.15 -32.82 -1.61
CA THR A 180 -10.56 -33.63 -0.43
C THR A 180 -11.48 -34.79 -0.78
N PHE A 181 -12.38 -34.63 -1.76
CA PHE A 181 -13.26 -35.71 -2.20
C PHE A 181 -12.46 -36.82 -2.89
N ASP A 182 -11.50 -36.45 -3.74
CA ASP A 182 -10.62 -37.39 -4.43
C ASP A 182 -9.74 -38.16 -3.44
N LEU A 183 -9.20 -37.50 -2.39
CA LEU A 183 -8.45 -38.16 -1.32
C LEU A 183 -9.29 -39.16 -0.52
N LEU A 184 -10.54 -38.80 -0.17
CA LEU A 184 -11.46 -39.70 0.54
C LEU A 184 -11.90 -40.89 -0.32
N HIS A 185 -11.91 -40.74 -1.66
CA HIS A 185 -12.22 -41.82 -2.59
C HIS A 185 -11.08 -42.86 -2.68
N VAL A 186 -9.82 -42.40 -2.65
CA VAL A 186 -8.63 -43.26 -2.67
C VAL A 186 -8.48 -44.07 -1.37
N ASP A 187 -8.76 -43.47 -0.20
CA ASP A 187 -8.76 -44.18 1.09
C ASP A 187 -9.83 -45.28 1.15
N ARG A 188 -10.99 -45.07 0.52
CA ARG A 188 -12.08 -46.06 0.51
C ARG A 188 -11.76 -47.28 -0.35
N MET A 189 -11.07 -47.11 -1.47
CA MET A 189 -10.62 -48.22 -2.33
C MET A 189 -9.48 -49.05 -1.70
N SER A 190 -8.83 -48.54 -0.65
CA SER A 190 -7.72 -49.22 0.02
C SER A 190 -8.18 -50.24 1.09
N LEU A 191 -9.47 -50.20 1.46
CA LEU A 191 -10.06 -51.08 2.50
C LEU A 191 -10.79 -52.31 1.93
N ASP A 192 -10.97 -52.40 0.61
CA ASP A 192 -11.68 -53.50 -0.05
C ASP A 192 -10.74 -54.64 -0.54
N ILE A 193 -9.48 -54.65 -0.09
CA ILE A 193 -8.54 -55.77 -0.30
C ILE A 193 -8.43 -56.54 1.03
N ILE A 194 -9.44 -57.34 1.35
CA ILE A 194 -9.32 -58.43 2.33
C ILE A 194 -9.38 -59.72 1.50
N ASP A 195 -8.29 -60.48 1.55
CA ASP A 195 -8.04 -61.71 0.82
C ASP A 195 -9.19 -62.72 0.96
N ASP A 196 -9.86 -63.04 -0.15
CA ASP A 196 -10.86 -64.10 -0.26
C ASP A 196 -10.25 -65.41 -0.83
N ASP A 197 -8.93 -65.58 -0.70
CA ASP A 197 -8.19 -66.77 -1.14
C ASP A 197 -7.64 -67.58 0.05
N ILE A 198 -8.54 -68.24 0.79
CA ILE A 198 -8.21 -69.46 1.55
C ILE A 198 -9.21 -70.53 1.14
N LEU A 199 -8.88 -71.25 0.06
CA LEU A 199 -9.50 -72.52 -0.30
C LEU A 199 -9.02 -73.59 0.70
N ASP A 200 -9.92 -74.02 1.59
CA ASP A 200 -9.77 -75.17 2.48
C ASP A 200 -9.95 -76.47 1.69
N ASP A 201 -8.83 -77.14 1.41
CA ASP A 201 -8.76 -78.38 0.62
C ASP A 201 -8.72 -79.63 1.52
N SER A 202 -9.63 -79.72 2.50
CA SER A 202 -9.76 -80.89 3.38
C SER A 202 -10.92 -81.82 2.98
N TYR A 203 -10.80 -82.44 1.80
CA TYR A 203 -11.67 -83.55 1.40
C TYR A 203 -11.31 -84.83 2.18
N VAL A 204 -12.04 -85.11 3.26
CA VAL A 204 -11.97 -86.37 4.00
C VAL A 204 -12.81 -87.42 3.26
N SER A 205 -12.13 -88.38 2.63
CA SER A 205 -12.75 -89.59 2.07
C SER A 205 -13.06 -90.58 3.20
N GLY A 206 -14.34 -90.92 3.34
CA GLY A 206 -14.78 -92.02 4.20
C GLY A 206 -16.24 -92.38 3.94
N ALA A 207 -16.48 -93.39 3.10
CA ALA A 207 -17.51 -94.41 3.31
C ALA A 207 -17.47 -95.49 2.21
N TYR A 208 -17.49 -96.74 2.71
CA TYR A 208 -17.68 -98.05 2.05
C TYR A 208 -16.47 -98.74 1.43
#